data_AF-A0A9Q8ZAJ2-F1
#
_entry.id   AF-A0A9Q8ZAJ2-F1
#
_cell.length_a   1.000
_cell.length_b   1.000
_cell.length_c   1.000
_cell.angle_alpha   90.00
_cell.angle_beta   90.00
_cell.angle_gamma   90.00
#
_symmetry.space_group_name_H-M   'P 1'
#
loop_
_entity.id
_entity.type
_entity.pdbx_description
1 polymer ?
#
loop_
_entity_poly.entity_id
_entity_poly.type
_entity_poly.pdbx_seq_one_letter_code
_entity_poly.pdbx_strand_id
1 'polypeptide(L)'
;MASAHPYAGPMSLENSKHATPITKKASLVSSMASQSMIASPRTETALTTNCPTTQMTSQRNSDTQLAISHGMALKEEVDKHATRFSVAASTAVTNTRRLLELIREALPDSTRAHADAMSKELEQLYVAVNDAKAALPIFLEKQRNNISLYHTSMMNRMVQDTQHELNIQHNKTNLQHSLILEHQEAFSMYKEQTDTKLKDLVALNERVSRLTLEKGNLRTEVDKYAQLLEEERSVKEGGLAKVGALQNEIEMLKDSNKQLLVEIDTLRKTKDDRSDEARGVEQETERRFAAELKSLNDKLAEQTEKMTALQTMVANLEDSERIAKLEAENAKMENKALGEKSDVQAAEHAKLFKQLNEHIKEINDLQANAALLQRQKAELQHRVDKLADVETQLAQLTKANSGLSENVSSLTSELNATRDEATKAKTEREALLKRVESLSKDTEHVDPDASRLVGEQAQKIASLEVLVQEWTDLAKRSYQEYKEILPLSKQAEQFREDLVQKEEAIKDLQEKLALAKGSQSGDEAHYWRTKYENLLESYSK
;
A
#
# COMPACT_ATOMS: atom_id res chain seq x y z
N MET A 1 11.16 -0.96 -37.23
CA MET A 1 10.67 -0.92 -38.62
C MET A 1 10.40 0.54 -38.94
N ALA A 2 11.24 1.29 -39.68
CA ALA A 2 11.67 1.10 -41.08
C ALA A 2 10.48 1.17 -42.06
N SER A 3 10.47 1.94 -43.16
CA SER A 3 11.41 2.97 -43.69
C SER A 3 10.71 3.69 -44.88
N ALA A 4 11.09 4.87 -45.41
CA ALA A 4 12.29 5.71 -45.29
C ALA A 4 11.95 7.22 -45.54
N HIS A 5 12.96 8.01 -45.94
CA HIS A 5 12.82 9.25 -46.74
C HIS A 5 13.64 9.10 -48.04
N PRO A 6 13.56 10.07 -48.98
CA PRO A 6 14.79 10.82 -49.20
C PRO A 6 14.60 12.35 -49.15
N TYR A 7 15.45 12.98 -48.34
CA TYR A 7 15.71 14.42 -48.33
C TYR A 7 16.72 14.76 -49.45
N ALA A 8 16.41 15.75 -50.29
CA ALA A 8 17.30 16.20 -51.36
C ALA A 8 18.21 17.34 -50.87
N GLY A 9 19.41 16.98 -50.39
CA GLY A 9 20.46 17.94 -50.06
C GLY A 9 21.14 18.52 -51.31
N PRO A 10 21.93 19.61 -51.16
CA PRO A 10 22.54 20.30 -52.29
C PRO A 10 23.74 19.52 -52.87
N MET A 11 23.82 19.47 -54.20
CA MET A 11 25.01 19.06 -54.94
C MET A 11 25.77 20.29 -55.46
N SER A 12 27.10 20.24 -55.39
CA SER A 12 28.00 21.33 -55.71
C SER A 12 28.46 21.33 -57.18
N LEU A 13 28.93 22.50 -57.65
CA LEU A 13 30.04 22.69 -58.60
C LEU A 13 30.12 21.71 -59.80
N GLU A 14 29.97 22.23 -61.03
CA GLU A 14 31.14 22.25 -61.91
C GLU A 14 31.12 23.28 -63.05
N ASN A 15 32.33 23.56 -63.52
CA ASN A 15 32.74 24.58 -64.46
C ASN A 15 32.16 24.41 -65.88
N SER A 16 31.73 25.51 -66.51
CA SER A 16 31.70 25.61 -67.99
C SER A 16 32.65 26.71 -68.45
N LYS A 17 33.73 26.33 -69.15
CA LYS A 17 34.78 27.23 -69.65
C LYS A 17 34.82 27.26 -71.19
N HIS A 18 33.81 27.81 -71.86
CA HIS A 18 33.91 28.10 -73.30
C HIS A 18 33.17 29.39 -73.72
N ALA A 19 33.74 30.05 -74.74
CA ALA A 19 33.27 31.25 -75.45
C ALA A 19 33.28 32.60 -74.68
N THR A 20 34.11 33.53 -75.18
CA THR A 20 34.20 34.95 -74.80
C THR A 20 33.24 35.83 -75.63
N PRO A 21 32.95 37.08 -75.21
CA PRO A 21 31.95 37.92 -75.87
C PRO A 21 32.44 38.50 -77.21
N ILE A 22 31.52 38.64 -78.18
CA ILE A 22 31.77 39.30 -79.46
C ILE A 22 30.94 40.58 -79.55
N THR A 23 31.63 41.73 -79.62
CA THR A 23 31.06 43.01 -80.03
C THR A 23 31.16 43.18 -81.54
N LYS A 24 30.03 43.51 -82.20
CA LYS A 24 29.92 44.10 -83.55
C LYS A 24 28.50 44.69 -83.65
N LYS A 25 28.32 45.99 -83.93
CA LYS A 25 28.50 46.66 -85.23
C LYS A 25 27.64 46.03 -86.34
N ALA A 26 26.50 46.67 -86.61
CA ALA A 26 25.85 46.68 -87.92
C ALA A 26 25.83 48.12 -88.42
N SER A 27 26.20 48.36 -89.69
CA SER A 27 26.24 49.70 -90.31
C SER A 27 26.45 49.57 -91.83
N LEU A 28 25.90 50.52 -92.61
CA LEU A 28 26.02 50.68 -94.07
C LEU A 28 25.34 49.54 -94.89
N VAL A 29 25.00 49.69 -96.18
CA VAL A 29 25.34 50.68 -97.25
C VAL A 29 24.02 51.03 -97.99
N SER A 30 23.68 52.23 -98.46
CA SER A 30 24.10 53.65 -98.28
C SER A 30 22.86 54.50 -98.72
N SER A 31 22.79 55.70 -99.32
CA SER A 31 23.64 56.80 -99.83
C SER A 31 22.71 58.04 -99.98
N MET A 32 23.10 59.30 -100.24
CA MET A 32 24.31 59.97 -100.72
C MET A 32 24.81 61.00 -99.65
N ALA A 33 25.92 61.75 -99.72
CA ALA A 33 26.66 62.50 -100.74
C ALA A 33 25.95 63.81 -101.21
N SER A 34 26.49 65.03 -101.07
CA SER A 34 27.89 65.42 -100.78
C SER A 34 28.04 66.80 -100.10
N GLN A 35 29.04 66.94 -99.19
CA GLN A 35 29.85 68.14 -98.86
C GLN A 35 29.10 69.40 -98.30
N SER A 36 29.72 70.32 -97.53
CA SER A 36 31.14 70.53 -97.18
C SER A 36 31.33 70.87 -95.69
N MET A 37 32.58 71.07 -95.24
CA MET A 37 32.96 71.27 -93.83
C MET A 37 32.72 72.70 -93.30
N ILE A 38 32.45 72.79 -91.99
CA ILE A 38 32.67 73.99 -91.18
C ILE A 38 33.94 73.78 -90.35
N ALA A 39 34.82 74.78 -90.31
CA ALA A 39 35.95 74.85 -89.40
C ALA A 39 36.06 76.26 -88.79
N SER A 40 36.50 76.31 -87.54
CA SER A 40 36.74 77.51 -86.72
C SER A 40 38.13 77.32 -86.05
N PRO A 41 38.76 78.29 -85.34
CA PRO A 41 38.38 79.68 -85.05
C PRO A 41 39.54 80.70 -85.25
N ARG A 42 39.40 81.92 -84.67
CA ARG A 42 40.45 82.97 -84.47
C ARG A 42 40.95 83.69 -85.77
N THR A 43 41.55 84.89 -85.74
CA THR A 43 42.09 85.72 -84.63
C THR A 43 41.96 87.24 -84.89
N GLU A 44 42.05 88.03 -83.80
CA GLU A 44 42.67 89.37 -83.63
C GLU A 44 42.90 90.38 -84.80
N THR A 45 42.45 91.60 -84.54
CA THR A 45 42.96 92.94 -84.93
C THR A 45 44.19 93.07 -85.86
N ALA A 46 44.02 93.79 -86.99
CA ALA A 46 44.95 94.84 -87.42
C ALA A 46 44.33 95.86 -88.41
N LEU A 47 44.53 97.15 -88.07
CA LEU A 47 44.72 98.39 -88.86
C LEU A 47 44.64 98.46 -90.41
N THR A 48 44.67 99.72 -90.87
CA THR A 48 44.92 100.26 -92.22
C THR A 48 43.81 100.16 -93.27
N THR A 49 43.22 101.33 -93.54
CA THR A 49 43.30 102.02 -94.84
C THR A 49 43.26 101.15 -96.10
N ASN A 50 42.12 101.16 -96.81
CA ASN A 50 42.14 101.53 -98.23
C ASN A 50 40.78 102.04 -98.69
N CYS A 51 40.79 103.13 -99.46
CA CYS A 51 39.62 103.64 -100.14
C CYS A 51 39.36 102.78 -101.39
N PRO A 52 38.20 102.12 -101.55
CA PRO A 52 37.75 101.71 -102.86
C PRO A 52 37.39 102.98 -103.63
N THR A 53 38.39 103.57 -104.28
CA THR A 53 38.16 104.57 -105.33
C THR A 53 37.43 103.81 -106.43
N THR A 54 36.10 103.88 -106.44
CA THR A 54 35.29 103.27 -107.49
C THR A 54 35.65 103.94 -108.79
N GLN A 55 36.58 103.34 -109.52
CA GLN A 55 36.87 103.66 -110.88
C GLN A 55 35.59 103.38 -111.67
N MET A 56 34.79 104.42 -111.87
CA MET A 56 33.91 104.55 -113.02
C MET A 56 34.79 104.70 -114.26
N THR A 57 35.56 103.64 -114.55
CA THR A 57 36.20 103.44 -115.85
C THR A 57 35.12 103.67 -116.87
N SER A 58 35.32 104.66 -117.73
CA SER A 58 34.30 105.15 -118.64
C SER A 58 34.10 104.19 -119.81
N GLN A 59 33.58 103.00 -119.48
CA GLN A 59 32.92 102.07 -120.39
C GLN A 59 31.59 102.71 -120.81
N ARG A 60 31.71 103.85 -121.52
CA ARG A 60 30.61 104.51 -122.22
C ARG A 60 29.90 103.41 -122.98
N ASN A 61 28.61 103.27 -122.72
CA ASN A 61 27.81 102.18 -123.27
C ASN A 61 28.00 102.11 -124.78
N SER A 62 28.06 100.91 -125.37
CA SER A 62 28.39 100.70 -126.80
C SER A 62 27.62 101.64 -127.70
N ASP A 63 26.34 101.79 -127.37
CA ASP A 63 25.34 102.54 -128.11
C ASP A 63 25.56 104.06 -127.97
N THR A 64 26.11 104.51 -126.84
CA THR A 64 26.54 105.90 -126.64
C THR A 64 27.79 106.22 -127.46
N GLN A 65 28.74 105.29 -127.57
CA GLN A 65 29.91 105.45 -128.44
C GLN A 65 29.49 105.42 -129.92
N LEU A 66 28.58 104.51 -130.29
CA LEU A 66 28.00 104.40 -131.62
C LEU A 66 27.26 105.69 -132.01
N ALA A 67 26.38 106.21 -131.15
CA ALA A 67 25.67 107.47 -131.37
C ALA A 67 26.62 108.67 -131.54
N ILE A 68 27.70 108.74 -130.75
CA ILE A 68 28.75 109.76 -130.93
C ILE A 68 29.45 109.60 -132.29
N SER A 69 29.77 108.37 -132.71
CA SER A 69 30.43 108.10 -133.99
C SER A 69 29.53 108.45 -135.19
N HIS A 70 28.24 108.06 -135.16
CA HIS A 70 27.25 108.43 -136.17
C HIS A 70 27.04 109.94 -136.24
N GLY A 71 27.00 110.62 -135.08
CA GLY A 71 26.90 112.08 -135.01
C GLY A 71 28.14 112.83 -135.49
N MET A 72 29.33 112.18 -135.49
CA MET A 72 30.54 112.71 -136.14
C MET A 72 30.48 112.51 -137.66
N ALA A 73 30.17 111.29 -138.11
CA ALA A 73 30.08 110.97 -139.54
C ALA A 73 29.02 111.80 -140.27
N LEU A 74 27.85 112.00 -139.67
CA LEU A 74 26.79 112.85 -140.21
C LEU A 74 27.22 114.33 -140.30
N LYS A 75 28.01 114.83 -139.33
CA LYS A 75 28.56 116.20 -139.40
C LYS A 75 29.55 116.33 -140.57
N GLU A 76 30.48 115.39 -140.72
CA GLU A 76 31.44 115.39 -141.83
C GLU A 76 30.74 115.30 -143.20
N GLU A 77 29.74 114.43 -143.33
CA GLU A 77 28.96 114.30 -144.57
C GLU A 77 28.17 115.58 -144.89
N VAL A 78 27.57 116.24 -143.89
CA VAL A 78 26.87 117.51 -144.09
C VAL A 78 27.84 118.64 -144.41
N ASP A 79 28.98 118.76 -143.73
CA ASP A 79 30.00 119.77 -144.04
C ASP A 79 30.55 119.58 -145.49
N LYS A 80 30.71 118.33 -145.92
CA LYS A 80 31.08 117.93 -147.29
C LYS A 80 29.99 118.23 -148.33
N HIS A 81 28.72 118.09 -147.97
CA HIS A 81 27.60 118.47 -148.85
C HIS A 81 27.38 119.99 -148.90
N ALA A 82 27.53 120.70 -147.78
CA ALA A 82 27.41 122.15 -147.69
C ALA A 82 28.55 122.87 -148.43
N THR A 83 29.77 122.34 -148.38
CA THR A 83 30.89 122.84 -149.20
C THR A 83 30.67 122.59 -150.69
N ARG A 84 30.28 121.38 -151.10
CA ARG A 84 29.91 121.07 -152.49
C ARG A 84 28.79 121.97 -153.02
N PHE A 85 27.71 122.13 -152.24
CA PHE A 85 26.58 123.00 -152.60
C PHE A 85 27.00 124.47 -152.70
N SER A 86 27.83 124.96 -151.77
CA SER A 86 28.36 126.33 -151.81
C SER A 86 29.24 126.58 -153.04
N VAL A 87 30.08 125.63 -153.45
CA VAL A 87 30.89 125.73 -154.68
C VAL A 87 29.99 125.67 -155.92
N ALA A 88 29.01 124.78 -155.96
CA ALA A 88 28.07 124.67 -157.08
C ALA A 88 27.22 125.94 -157.24
N ALA A 89 26.66 126.46 -156.13
CA ALA A 89 25.88 127.69 -156.11
C ALA A 89 26.74 128.91 -156.48
N SER A 90 27.95 129.04 -155.94
CA SER A 90 28.88 130.11 -156.33
C SER A 90 29.26 130.05 -157.81
N THR A 91 29.54 128.85 -158.34
CA THR A 91 29.85 128.64 -159.76
C THR A 91 28.65 128.98 -160.65
N ALA A 92 27.44 128.55 -160.26
CA ALA A 92 26.21 128.89 -160.96
C ALA A 92 25.97 130.41 -160.96
N VAL A 93 26.10 131.07 -159.81
CA VAL A 93 25.95 132.52 -159.64
C VAL A 93 26.96 133.32 -160.46
N THR A 94 28.24 132.91 -160.49
CA THR A 94 29.25 133.56 -161.34
C THR A 94 28.95 133.35 -162.83
N ASN A 95 28.50 132.15 -163.23
CA ASN A 95 28.14 131.88 -164.62
C ASN A 95 26.89 132.65 -165.07
N THR A 96 25.83 132.72 -164.24
CA THR A 96 24.62 133.50 -164.56
C THR A 96 24.88 134.99 -164.53
N ARG A 97 25.72 135.51 -163.61
CA ARG A 97 26.21 136.91 -163.67
C ARG A 97 26.89 137.20 -165.00
N ARG A 98 27.86 136.38 -165.41
CA ARG A 98 28.56 136.56 -166.69
C ARG A 98 27.63 136.50 -167.90
N LEU A 99 26.62 135.62 -167.87
CA LEU A 99 25.59 135.56 -168.92
C LEU A 99 24.69 136.81 -168.92
N LEU A 100 24.25 137.28 -167.73
CA LEU A 100 23.47 138.52 -167.59
C LEU A 100 24.28 139.76 -168.02
N GLU A 101 25.59 139.76 -167.80
CA GLU A 101 26.51 140.83 -168.17
C GLU A 101 26.71 140.88 -169.71
N LEU A 102 26.91 139.72 -170.36
CA LEU A 102 26.90 139.62 -171.82
C LEU A 102 25.54 140.03 -172.43
N ILE A 103 24.43 139.69 -171.78
CA ILE A 103 23.08 140.14 -172.17
C ILE A 103 22.94 141.67 -171.98
N ARG A 104 23.51 142.24 -170.91
CA ARG A 104 23.53 143.70 -170.62
C ARG A 104 24.31 144.50 -171.67
N GLU A 105 25.37 143.92 -172.23
CA GLU A 105 26.16 144.50 -173.32
C GLU A 105 25.44 144.40 -174.67
N ALA A 106 24.75 143.28 -174.94
CA ALA A 106 24.15 143.00 -176.24
C ALA A 106 22.77 143.67 -176.48
N LEU A 107 22.08 144.16 -175.45
CA LEU A 107 20.71 144.69 -175.55
C LEU A 107 20.59 146.22 -175.37
N PRO A 108 19.60 146.86 -176.02
CA PRO A 108 19.35 148.30 -175.89
C PRO A 108 18.77 148.67 -174.51
N ASP A 109 19.01 149.92 -174.09
CA ASP A 109 18.76 150.42 -172.73
C ASP A 109 17.36 150.16 -172.16
N SER A 110 16.32 150.12 -173.00
CA SER A 110 14.93 149.86 -172.60
C SER A 110 14.70 148.51 -171.90
N THR A 111 15.64 147.57 -171.99
CA THR A 111 15.54 146.23 -171.37
C THR A 111 16.47 146.03 -170.18
N ARG A 112 17.45 146.92 -169.98
CA ARG A 112 18.55 146.79 -169.01
C ARG A 112 18.07 146.60 -167.56
N ALA A 113 16.94 147.22 -167.19
CA ALA A 113 16.31 147.09 -165.88
C ALA A 113 15.88 145.66 -165.50
N HIS A 114 15.53 144.81 -166.47
CA HIS A 114 15.15 143.42 -166.18
C HIS A 114 16.37 142.56 -165.82
N ALA A 115 17.52 142.81 -166.47
CA ALA A 115 18.78 142.15 -166.11
C ALA A 115 19.27 142.57 -164.71
N ASP A 116 19.11 143.85 -164.34
CA ASP A 116 19.40 144.34 -162.99
C ASP A 116 18.48 143.70 -161.92
N ALA A 117 17.19 143.51 -162.22
CA ALA A 117 16.26 142.80 -161.33
C ALA A 117 16.65 141.33 -161.13
N MET A 118 16.93 140.60 -162.22
CA MET A 118 17.40 139.20 -162.14
C MET A 118 18.71 139.08 -161.37
N SER A 119 19.66 140.01 -161.56
CA SER A 119 20.91 140.01 -160.80
C SER A 119 20.67 140.22 -159.30
N LYS A 120 19.67 141.03 -158.91
CA LYS A 120 19.31 141.27 -157.51
C LYS A 120 18.63 140.06 -156.85
N GLU A 121 17.75 139.36 -157.56
CA GLU A 121 17.15 138.10 -157.07
C GLU A 121 18.23 137.01 -156.91
N LEU A 122 19.18 136.93 -157.85
CA LEU A 122 20.33 136.04 -157.77
C LEU A 122 21.25 136.39 -156.58
N GLU A 123 21.45 137.68 -156.29
CA GLU A 123 22.14 138.18 -155.09
C GLU A 123 21.46 137.67 -153.81
N GLN A 124 20.13 137.82 -153.73
CA GLN A 124 19.33 137.38 -152.58
C GLN A 124 19.35 135.86 -152.40
N LEU A 125 19.28 135.09 -153.49
CA LEU A 125 19.44 133.64 -153.45
C LEU A 125 20.83 133.24 -152.95
N TYR A 126 21.89 133.93 -153.38
CA TYR A 126 23.25 133.67 -152.92
C TYR A 126 23.44 133.99 -151.44
N VAL A 127 22.83 135.07 -150.93
CA VAL A 127 22.80 135.38 -149.48
C VAL A 127 22.08 134.28 -148.71
N ALA A 128 20.85 133.92 -149.09
CA ALA A 128 20.07 132.89 -148.43
C ALA A 128 20.75 131.50 -148.43
N VAL A 129 21.48 131.16 -149.49
CA VAL A 129 22.33 129.96 -149.56
C VAL A 129 23.47 129.99 -148.56
N ASN A 130 24.12 131.13 -148.35
CA ASN A 130 25.20 131.27 -147.37
C ASN A 130 24.67 131.32 -145.93
N ASP A 131 23.50 131.91 -145.68
CA ASP A 131 22.84 131.88 -144.37
C ASP A 131 22.41 130.45 -143.99
N ALA A 132 21.84 129.70 -144.94
CA ALA A 132 21.50 128.29 -144.74
C ALA A 132 22.75 127.43 -144.46
N LYS A 133 23.86 127.69 -145.19
CA LYS A 133 25.17 127.07 -144.97
C LYS A 133 25.74 127.37 -143.57
N ALA A 134 25.52 128.57 -143.03
CA ALA A 134 25.95 128.93 -141.68
C ALA A 134 25.04 128.32 -140.59
N ALA A 135 23.73 128.26 -140.81
CA ALA A 135 22.76 127.76 -139.84
C ALA A 135 22.78 126.22 -139.68
N LEU A 136 23.03 125.47 -140.76
CA LEU A 136 22.91 124.01 -140.76
C LEU A 136 23.87 123.28 -139.78
N PRO A 137 25.18 123.62 -139.70
CA PRO A 137 26.08 123.03 -138.71
C PRO A 137 25.65 123.32 -137.27
N ILE A 138 25.17 124.54 -136.99
CA ILE A 138 24.70 124.97 -135.66
C ILE A 138 23.45 124.17 -135.25
N PHE A 139 22.53 123.93 -136.19
CA PHE A 139 21.34 123.11 -135.95
C PHE A 139 21.70 121.65 -135.63
N LEU A 140 22.62 121.04 -136.38
CA LEU A 140 23.07 119.67 -136.15
C LEU A 140 23.83 119.52 -134.82
N GLU A 141 24.65 120.51 -134.47
CA GLU A 141 25.35 120.54 -133.18
C GLU A 141 24.35 120.68 -132.01
N LYS A 142 23.30 121.48 -132.17
CA LYS A 142 22.19 121.56 -131.20
C LYS A 142 21.41 120.24 -131.09
N GLN A 143 21.11 119.56 -132.21
CA GLN A 143 20.48 118.23 -132.17
C GLN A 143 21.37 117.19 -131.48
N ARG A 144 22.65 117.13 -131.82
CA ARG A 144 23.65 116.26 -131.19
C ARG A 144 23.72 116.49 -129.68
N ASN A 145 23.76 117.74 -129.24
CA ASN A 145 23.82 118.09 -127.82
C ASN A 145 22.53 117.70 -127.09
N ASN A 146 21.35 117.91 -127.69
CA ASN A 146 20.07 117.43 -127.14
C ASN A 146 20.02 115.90 -127.00
N ILE A 147 20.47 115.17 -128.03
CA ILE A 147 20.54 113.70 -128.02
C ILE A 147 21.53 113.21 -126.95
N SER A 148 22.70 113.84 -126.83
CA SER A 148 23.70 113.53 -125.81
C SER A 148 23.18 113.79 -124.38
N LEU A 149 22.44 114.87 -124.17
CA LEU A 149 21.79 115.18 -122.89
C LEU A 149 20.67 114.17 -122.58
N TYR A 150 19.86 113.78 -123.56
CA TYR A 150 18.83 112.75 -123.39
C TYR A 150 19.45 111.40 -122.98
N HIS A 151 20.47 110.91 -123.70
CA HIS A 151 21.16 109.67 -123.32
C HIS A 151 21.83 109.78 -121.95
N THR A 152 22.45 110.91 -121.61
CA THR A 152 23.06 111.11 -120.28
C THR A 152 22.01 111.09 -119.17
N SER A 153 20.86 111.74 -119.38
CA SER A 153 19.72 111.72 -118.44
C SER A 153 19.14 110.31 -118.28
N MET A 154 18.96 109.59 -119.40
CA MET A 154 18.45 108.21 -119.41
C MET A 154 19.41 107.24 -118.71
N MET A 155 20.73 107.37 -118.93
CA MET A 155 21.75 106.57 -118.25
C MET A 155 21.82 106.90 -116.76
N ASN A 156 21.80 108.19 -116.38
CA ASN A 156 21.78 108.59 -114.97
C ASN A 156 20.54 108.07 -114.25
N ARG A 157 19.37 108.09 -114.91
CA ARG A 157 18.15 107.47 -114.39
C ARG A 157 18.30 105.96 -114.26
N MET A 158 18.80 105.26 -115.27
CA MET A 158 19.04 103.81 -115.21
C MET A 158 20.00 103.44 -114.07
N VAL A 159 21.04 104.24 -113.82
CA VAL A 159 21.97 104.08 -112.69
C VAL A 159 21.26 104.34 -111.35
N GLN A 160 20.38 105.34 -111.26
CA GLN A 160 19.58 105.58 -110.05
C GLN A 160 18.57 104.46 -109.78
N ASP A 161 17.83 104.02 -110.80
CA ASP A 161 16.84 102.94 -110.71
C ASP A 161 17.52 101.61 -110.32
N THR A 162 18.67 101.27 -110.92
CA THR A 162 19.45 100.06 -110.55
C THR A 162 20.13 100.15 -109.18
N GLN A 163 20.62 101.32 -108.77
CA GLN A 163 21.18 101.54 -107.43
C GLN A 163 20.08 101.48 -106.34
N HIS A 164 18.86 101.92 -106.65
CA HIS A 164 17.70 101.81 -105.77
C HIS A 164 17.28 100.34 -105.62
N GLU A 165 17.16 99.59 -106.72
CA GLU A 165 16.86 98.16 -106.69
C GLU A 165 17.94 97.35 -105.94
N LEU A 166 19.23 97.66 -106.13
CA LEU A 166 20.32 97.04 -105.38
C LEU A 166 20.21 97.30 -103.87
N ASN A 167 19.80 98.51 -103.48
CA ASN A 167 19.55 98.86 -102.07
C ASN A 167 18.32 98.11 -101.52
N ILE A 168 17.24 97.96 -102.31
CA ILE A 168 16.07 97.14 -101.95
C ILE A 168 16.48 95.68 -101.71
N GLN A 169 17.22 95.07 -102.64
CA GLN A 169 17.66 93.67 -102.48
C GLN A 169 18.65 93.50 -101.32
N HIS A 170 19.52 94.48 -101.04
CA HIS A 170 20.39 94.45 -99.86
C HIS A 170 19.58 94.53 -98.56
N ASN A 171 18.65 95.48 -98.43
CA ASN A 171 17.79 95.60 -97.25
C ASN A 171 16.91 94.36 -97.05
N LYS A 172 16.37 93.80 -98.12
CA LYS A 172 15.64 92.52 -98.10
C LYS A 172 16.51 91.36 -97.62
N THR A 173 17.77 91.29 -98.09
CA THR A 173 18.73 90.26 -97.64
C THR A 173 19.05 90.42 -96.16
N ASN A 174 19.25 91.66 -95.69
CA ASN A 174 19.50 91.95 -94.27
C ASN A 174 18.28 91.60 -93.40
N LEU A 175 17.06 91.95 -93.82
CA LEU A 175 15.82 91.57 -93.13
C LEU A 175 15.63 90.05 -93.07
N GLN A 176 15.92 89.34 -94.18
CA GLN A 176 15.89 87.88 -94.21
C GLN A 176 16.94 87.27 -93.27
N HIS A 177 18.13 87.85 -93.19
CA HIS A 177 19.17 87.40 -92.27
C HIS A 177 18.78 87.62 -90.80
N SER A 178 18.28 88.80 -90.44
CA SER A 178 17.77 89.09 -89.09
C SER A 178 16.64 88.13 -88.68
N LEU A 179 15.68 87.86 -89.57
CA LEU A 179 14.59 86.91 -89.31
C LEU A 179 15.09 85.47 -89.13
N ILE A 180 16.13 85.07 -89.87
CA ILE A 180 16.79 83.76 -89.68
C ILE A 180 17.48 83.69 -88.32
N LEU A 181 18.13 84.76 -87.85
CA LEU A 181 18.76 84.82 -86.53
C LEU A 181 17.70 84.80 -85.41
N GLU A 182 16.63 85.58 -85.52
CA GLU A 182 15.51 85.60 -84.57
C GLU A 182 14.85 84.21 -84.46
N HIS A 183 14.61 83.53 -85.58
CA HIS A 183 14.13 82.15 -85.59
C HIS A 183 15.12 81.15 -84.96
N GLN A 184 16.43 81.35 -85.12
CA GLN A 184 17.45 80.51 -84.48
C GLN A 184 17.50 80.72 -82.96
N GLU A 185 17.41 81.97 -82.49
CA GLU A 185 17.35 82.32 -81.08
C GLU A 185 16.08 81.76 -80.43
N ALA A 186 14.91 82.00 -81.02
CA ALA A 186 13.63 81.45 -80.55
C ALA A 186 13.63 79.90 -80.51
N PHE A 187 14.25 79.24 -81.49
CA PHE A 187 14.42 77.79 -81.48
C PHE A 187 15.39 77.32 -80.38
N SER A 188 16.46 78.06 -80.09
CA SER A 188 17.38 77.75 -78.99
C SER A 188 16.69 77.90 -77.63
N MET A 189 15.95 78.99 -77.41
CA MET A 189 15.16 79.20 -76.19
C MET A 189 14.09 78.11 -76.01
N TYR A 190 13.38 77.73 -77.09
CA TYR A 190 12.43 76.62 -77.04
C TYR A 190 13.12 75.30 -76.69
N LYS A 191 14.28 75.02 -77.29
CA LYS A 191 15.08 73.83 -76.99
C LYS A 191 15.49 73.78 -75.51
N GLU A 192 16.04 74.87 -74.96
CA GLU A 192 16.40 74.94 -73.54
C GLU A 192 15.19 74.77 -72.62
N GLN A 193 14.03 75.31 -72.99
CA GLN A 193 12.78 75.11 -72.26
C GLN A 193 12.28 73.65 -72.35
N THR A 194 12.52 72.94 -73.47
CA THR A 194 12.21 71.51 -73.57
C THR A 194 13.22 70.61 -72.86
N ASP A 195 14.51 70.92 -72.91
CA ASP A 195 15.59 70.18 -72.22
C ASP A 195 15.47 70.32 -70.69
N THR A 196 14.97 71.45 -70.17
CA THR A 196 14.64 71.61 -68.75
C THR A 196 13.41 70.81 -68.36
N LYS A 197 12.28 70.95 -69.07
CA LYS A 197 11.06 70.15 -68.86
C LYS A 197 11.33 68.63 -68.95
N LEU A 198 12.24 68.21 -69.83
CA LEU A 198 12.63 66.80 -69.97
C LEU A 198 13.40 66.30 -68.74
N LYS A 199 14.30 67.10 -68.16
CA LYS A 199 14.99 66.78 -66.90
C LYS A 199 14.00 66.68 -65.73
N ASP A 200 13.02 67.59 -65.65
CA ASP A 200 11.98 67.56 -64.63
C ASP A 200 11.11 66.30 -64.75
N LEU A 201 10.75 65.90 -65.98
CA LEU A 201 10.02 64.65 -66.24
C LEU A 201 10.84 63.40 -65.86
N VAL A 202 12.15 63.39 -66.12
CA VAL A 202 13.04 62.29 -65.70
C VAL A 202 13.12 62.21 -64.16
N ALA A 203 13.32 63.34 -63.48
CA ALA A 203 13.35 63.39 -62.02
C ALA A 203 12.01 63.00 -61.38
N LEU A 204 10.88 63.38 -62.00
CA LEU A 204 9.55 62.95 -61.57
C LEU A 204 9.34 61.45 -61.78
N ASN A 205 9.79 60.89 -62.91
CA ASN A 205 9.72 59.46 -63.19
C ASN A 205 10.60 58.63 -62.23
N GLU A 206 11.79 59.11 -61.89
CA GLU A 206 12.60 58.53 -60.82
C GLU A 206 11.86 58.54 -59.48
N ARG A 207 11.24 59.67 -59.10
CA ARG A 207 10.48 59.78 -57.85
C ARG A 207 9.28 58.83 -57.82
N VAL A 208 8.54 58.70 -58.92
CA VAL A 208 7.44 57.73 -59.06
C VAL A 208 7.97 56.30 -58.96
N SER A 209 9.13 56.00 -59.53
CA SER A 209 9.76 54.68 -59.45
C SER A 209 10.17 54.33 -58.00
N ARG A 210 10.78 55.27 -57.27
CA ARG A 210 11.14 55.12 -55.84
C ARG A 210 9.89 54.92 -54.98
N LEU A 211 8.87 55.76 -55.12
CA LEU A 211 7.58 55.62 -54.41
C LEU A 211 6.86 54.31 -54.74
N THR A 212 7.03 53.76 -55.95
CA THR A 212 6.47 52.46 -56.34
C THR A 212 7.19 51.30 -55.65
N LEU A 213 8.52 51.38 -55.51
CA LEU A 213 9.31 50.43 -54.72
C LEU A 213 8.99 50.52 -53.22
N GLU A 214 8.92 51.72 -52.66
CA GLU A 214 8.54 51.94 -51.26
C GLU A 214 7.13 51.39 -50.96
N LYS A 215 6.16 51.63 -51.86
CA LYS A 215 4.81 51.04 -51.78
C LYS A 215 4.81 49.51 -51.91
N GLY A 216 5.76 48.94 -52.65
CA GLY A 216 5.98 47.49 -52.72
C GLY A 216 6.48 46.94 -51.38
N ASN A 217 7.54 47.55 -50.83
CA ASN A 217 8.12 47.18 -49.55
C ASN A 217 7.09 47.26 -48.41
N LEU A 218 6.35 48.38 -48.31
CA LEU A 218 5.31 48.58 -47.31
C LEU A 218 4.18 47.55 -47.42
N ARG A 219 3.83 47.09 -48.63
CA ARG A 219 2.89 45.97 -48.79
C ARG A 219 3.46 44.67 -48.22
N THR A 220 4.69 44.31 -48.60
CA THR A 220 5.33 43.09 -48.05
C THR A 220 5.54 43.14 -46.54
N GLU A 221 5.68 44.34 -45.95
CA GLU A 221 5.74 44.51 -44.50
C GLU A 221 4.36 44.33 -43.84
N VAL A 222 3.30 44.91 -44.42
CA VAL A 222 1.90 44.69 -43.99
C VAL A 222 1.50 43.21 -44.10
N ASP A 223 1.84 42.55 -45.21
CA ASP A 223 1.57 41.13 -45.43
C ASP A 223 2.29 40.27 -44.37
N LYS A 224 3.52 40.64 -44.00
CA LYS A 224 4.29 39.99 -42.92
C LYS A 224 3.67 40.22 -41.54
N TYR A 225 3.23 41.44 -41.21
CA TYR A 225 2.52 41.69 -39.94
C TYR A 225 1.16 40.97 -39.88
N ALA A 226 0.47 40.82 -41.01
CA ALA A 226 -0.76 40.03 -41.10
C ALA A 226 -0.50 38.54 -40.86
N GLN A 227 0.58 37.97 -41.41
CA GLN A 227 1.01 36.60 -41.12
C GLN A 227 1.34 36.41 -39.63
N LEU A 228 2.13 37.31 -39.03
CA LEU A 228 2.46 37.25 -37.59
C LEU A 228 1.22 37.36 -36.69
N LEU A 229 0.24 38.19 -37.05
CA LEU A 229 -1.04 38.29 -36.33
C LEU A 229 -1.86 37.00 -36.42
N GLU A 230 -1.84 36.31 -37.56
CA GLU A 230 -2.55 35.04 -37.73
C GLU A 230 -1.82 33.87 -37.04
N GLU A 231 -0.48 33.89 -37.02
CA GLU A 231 0.33 33.00 -36.19
C GLU A 231 0.00 33.19 -34.70
N GLU A 232 0.02 34.42 -34.17
CA GLU A 232 -0.38 34.70 -32.78
C GLU A 232 -1.82 34.27 -32.47
N ARG A 233 -2.75 34.45 -33.39
CA ARG A 233 -4.13 33.93 -33.26
C ARG A 233 -4.16 32.42 -33.15
N SER A 234 -3.49 31.70 -34.06
CA SER A 234 -3.44 30.24 -34.04
C SER A 234 -2.79 29.69 -32.76
N VAL A 235 -1.74 30.36 -32.26
CA VAL A 235 -1.08 30.05 -30.99
C VAL A 235 -2.01 30.32 -29.80
N LYS A 236 -2.78 31.42 -29.85
CA LYS A 236 -3.77 31.77 -28.81
C LYS A 236 -4.97 30.82 -28.80
N GLU A 237 -5.46 30.39 -29.96
CA GLU A 237 -6.51 29.37 -30.07
C GLU A 237 -6.03 28.00 -29.58
N GLY A 238 -4.82 27.58 -29.96
CA GLY A 238 -4.16 26.40 -29.39
C GLY A 238 -3.92 26.51 -27.87
N GLY A 239 -3.69 27.71 -27.37
CA GLY A 239 -3.62 28.02 -25.93
C GLY A 239 -4.99 27.87 -25.25
N LEU A 240 -6.05 28.45 -25.82
CA LEU A 240 -7.42 28.33 -25.33
C LEU A 240 -7.91 26.88 -25.34
N ALA A 241 -7.58 26.09 -26.37
CA ALA A 241 -7.87 24.66 -26.43
C ALA A 241 -7.18 23.88 -25.30
N LYS A 242 -5.91 24.20 -24.98
CA LYS A 242 -5.19 23.63 -23.82
C LYS A 242 -5.80 24.05 -22.49
N VAL A 243 -6.21 25.31 -22.34
CA VAL A 243 -6.92 25.79 -21.13
C VAL A 243 -8.25 25.06 -20.95
N GLY A 244 -9.03 24.87 -22.03
CA GLY A 244 -10.26 24.07 -21.99
C GLY A 244 -10.02 22.61 -21.61
N ALA A 245 -8.98 21.98 -22.14
CA ALA A 245 -8.60 20.62 -21.76
C ALA A 245 -8.21 20.51 -20.27
N LEU A 246 -7.37 21.41 -19.78
CA LEU A 246 -6.99 21.48 -18.36
C LEU A 246 -8.18 21.79 -17.45
N GLN A 247 -9.13 22.62 -17.89
CA GLN A 247 -10.33 22.92 -17.12
C GLN A 247 -11.28 21.72 -17.05
N ASN A 248 -11.42 20.95 -18.12
CA ASN A 248 -12.13 19.67 -18.10
C ASN A 248 -11.44 18.64 -17.17
N GLU A 249 -10.11 18.58 -17.17
CA GLU A 249 -9.33 17.73 -16.26
C GLU A 249 -9.54 18.14 -14.79
N ILE A 250 -9.54 19.44 -14.49
CA ILE A 250 -9.88 19.98 -13.16
C ILE A 250 -11.32 19.63 -12.76
N GLU A 251 -12.29 19.68 -13.68
CA GLU A 251 -13.68 19.28 -13.42
C GLU A 251 -13.78 17.78 -13.12
N MET A 252 -13.09 16.91 -13.87
CA MET A 252 -13.02 15.47 -13.60
C MET A 252 -12.34 15.16 -12.25
N LEU A 253 -11.23 15.83 -11.93
CA LEU A 253 -10.54 15.67 -10.63
C LEU A 253 -11.42 16.14 -9.46
N LYS A 254 -12.17 17.24 -9.65
CA LYS A 254 -13.15 17.76 -8.69
C LYS A 254 -14.30 16.78 -8.47
N ASP A 255 -14.81 16.13 -9.51
CA ASP A 255 -15.88 15.13 -9.39
C ASP A 255 -15.38 13.79 -8.81
N SER A 256 -14.17 13.37 -9.16
CA SER A 256 -13.48 12.25 -8.48
C SER A 256 -13.26 12.53 -6.99
N ASN A 257 -12.87 13.76 -6.62
CA ASN A 257 -12.72 14.16 -5.22
C ASN A 257 -14.08 14.18 -4.47
N LYS A 258 -15.19 14.58 -5.13
CA LYS A 258 -16.55 14.40 -4.54
C LYS A 258 -16.85 12.92 -4.28
N GLN A 259 -16.53 12.03 -5.20
CA GLN A 259 -16.74 10.58 -5.02
C GLN A 259 -15.90 10.04 -3.86
N LEU A 260 -14.61 10.41 -3.78
CA LEU A 260 -13.73 10.03 -2.67
C LEU A 260 -14.20 10.57 -1.32
N LEU A 261 -14.80 11.76 -1.26
CA LEU A 261 -15.40 12.29 -0.03
C LEU A 261 -16.64 11.46 0.41
N VAL A 262 -17.50 11.05 -0.54
CA VAL A 262 -18.64 10.15 -0.25
C VAL A 262 -18.15 8.76 0.18
N GLU A 263 -17.07 8.26 -0.41
CA GLU A 263 -16.42 7.01 0.02
C GLU A 263 -15.83 7.15 1.43
N ILE A 264 -15.14 8.25 1.75
CA ILE A 264 -14.61 8.54 3.08
C ILE A 264 -15.72 8.61 4.14
N ASP A 265 -16.85 9.26 3.84
CA ASP A 265 -17.96 9.36 4.81
C ASP A 265 -18.75 8.04 4.96
N THR A 266 -18.82 7.21 3.92
CA THR A 266 -19.39 5.84 4.04
C THR A 266 -18.42 4.87 4.73
N LEU A 267 -17.10 5.00 4.54
CA LEU A 267 -16.08 4.27 5.30
C LEU A 267 -16.04 4.70 6.78
N ARG A 268 -16.20 6.00 7.07
CA ARG A 268 -16.39 6.50 8.45
C ARG A 268 -17.63 5.88 9.07
N LYS A 269 -18.78 5.98 8.40
CA LYS A 269 -20.03 5.42 8.92
C LYS A 269 -19.90 3.91 9.20
N THR A 270 -19.42 3.12 8.25
CA THR A 270 -19.27 1.66 8.44
C THR A 270 -18.22 1.28 9.51
N LYS A 271 -17.19 2.12 9.72
CA LYS A 271 -16.25 1.98 10.83
C LYS A 271 -16.92 2.31 12.17
N ASP A 272 -17.74 3.35 12.24
CA ASP A 272 -18.41 3.76 13.48
C ASP A 272 -19.58 2.80 13.82
N ASP A 273 -20.36 2.35 12.82
CA ASP A 273 -21.35 1.26 12.93
C ASP A 273 -20.69 -0.01 13.52
N ARG A 274 -19.51 -0.41 13.01
CA ARG A 274 -18.73 -1.53 13.56
C ARG A 274 -18.13 -1.26 14.94
N SER A 275 -17.82 -0.01 15.27
CA SER A 275 -17.34 0.37 16.60
C SER A 275 -18.46 0.34 17.65
N ASP A 276 -19.71 0.53 17.22
CA ASP A 276 -20.90 0.37 18.06
C ASP A 276 -21.32 -1.09 18.18
N GLU A 277 -21.22 -1.87 17.10
CA GLU A 277 -21.38 -3.33 17.13
C GLU A 277 -20.33 -3.99 18.06
N ALA A 278 -19.06 -3.59 17.93
CA ALA A 278 -17.98 -4.05 18.81
C ALA A 278 -18.21 -3.67 20.28
N ARG A 279 -18.61 -2.43 20.58
CA ARG A 279 -18.97 -2.01 21.95
C ARG A 279 -20.22 -2.71 22.48
N GLY A 280 -21.16 -3.06 21.60
CA GLY A 280 -22.33 -3.88 21.94
C GLY A 280 -21.92 -5.29 22.36
N VAL A 281 -21.04 -5.93 21.60
CA VAL A 281 -20.46 -7.25 21.94
C VAL A 281 -19.59 -7.17 23.19
N GLU A 282 -18.80 -6.13 23.36
CA GLU A 282 -17.97 -5.89 24.54
C GLU A 282 -18.85 -5.79 25.80
N GLN A 283 -19.85 -4.91 25.81
CA GLN A 283 -20.82 -4.82 26.92
C GLN A 283 -21.62 -6.12 27.13
N GLU A 284 -21.94 -6.86 26.08
CA GLU A 284 -22.59 -8.17 26.19
C GLU A 284 -21.67 -9.19 26.88
N THR A 285 -20.37 -9.19 26.58
CA THR A 285 -19.38 -10.00 27.28
C THR A 285 -19.12 -9.51 28.71
N GLU A 286 -19.05 -8.20 28.98
CA GLU A 286 -18.95 -7.65 30.33
C GLU A 286 -20.16 -8.04 31.18
N ARG A 287 -21.40 -7.97 30.63
CA ARG A 287 -22.61 -8.43 31.32
C ARG A 287 -22.57 -9.92 31.62
N ARG A 288 -22.08 -10.74 30.69
CA ARG A 288 -21.92 -12.20 30.90
C ARG A 288 -20.87 -12.49 31.96
N PHE A 289 -19.68 -11.90 31.87
CA PHE A 289 -18.64 -12.05 32.90
C PHE A 289 -19.08 -11.50 34.26
N ALA A 290 -19.82 -10.39 34.32
CA ALA A 290 -20.38 -9.87 35.57
C ALA A 290 -21.48 -10.80 36.15
N ALA A 291 -22.31 -11.41 35.31
CA ALA A 291 -23.31 -12.39 35.73
C ALA A 291 -22.68 -13.73 36.16
N GLU A 292 -21.61 -14.17 35.50
CA GLU A 292 -20.82 -15.34 35.86
C GLU A 292 -20.04 -15.10 37.16
N LEU A 293 -19.33 -13.97 37.28
CA LEU A 293 -18.66 -13.55 38.52
C LEU A 293 -19.66 -13.42 39.66
N LYS A 294 -20.86 -12.86 39.42
CA LYS A 294 -21.92 -12.84 40.43
C LYS A 294 -22.37 -14.26 40.80
N SER A 295 -22.68 -15.12 39.84
CA SER A 295 -23.08 -16.52 40.13
C SER A 295 -21.98 -17.29 40.87
N LEU A 296 -20.71 -17.02 40.56
CA LEU A 296 -19.55 -17.67 41.17
C LEU A 296 -19.27 -17.10 42.57
N ASN A 297 -19.51 -15.80 42.79
CA ASN A 297 -19.50 -15.16 44.11
C ASN A 297 -20.68 -15.61 44.98
N ASP A 298 -21.89 -15.76 44.42
CA ASP A 298 -23.07 -16.26 45.12
C ASP A 298 -22.84 -17.74 45.53
N LYS A 299 -22.24 -18.56 44.66
CA LYS A 299 -21.75 -19.91 45.00
C LYS A 299 -20.61 -19.89 46.02
N LEU A 300 -19.70 -18.92 45.96
CA LEU A 300 -18.62 -18.77 46.94
C LEU A 300 -19.19 -18.39 48.31
N ALA A 301 -20.21 -17.54 48.37
CA ALA A 301 -20.94 -17.21 49.58
C ALA A 301 -21.67 -18.44 50.13
N GLU A 302 -22.39 -19.19 49.30
CA GLU A 302 -23.04 -20.46 49.69
C GLU A 302 -22.03 -21.50 50.21
N GLN A 303 -20.86 -21.62 49.58
CA GLN A 303 -19.77 -22.50 50.06
C GLN A 303 -19.08 -21.96 51.30
N THR A 304 -19.00 -20.63 51.49
CA THR A 304 -18.47 -20.01 52.70
C THR A 304 -19.43 -20.19 53.87
N GLU A 305 -20.74 -20.08 53.65
CA GLU A 305 -21.79 -20.36 54.63
C GLU A 305 -21.82 -21.85 55.00
N LYS A 306 -21.64 -22.75 54.04
CA LYS A 306 -21.41 -24.19 54.30
C LYS A 306 -20.10 -24.41 55.06
N MET A 307 -19.04 -23.67 54.77
CA MET A 307 -17.76 -23.79 55.47
C MET A 307 -17.83 -23.25 56.91
N THR A 308 -18.52 -22.14 57.17
CA THR A 308 -18.72 -21.64 58.55
C THR A 308 -19.69 -22.52 59.33
N ALA A 309 -20.72 -23.07 58.70
CA ALA A 309 -21.58 -24.10 59.30
C ALA A 309 -20.78 -25.38 59.63
N LEU A 310 -19.92 -25.85 58.72
CA LEU A 310 -19.03 -26.99 58.96
C LEU A 310 -17.96 -26.68 60.01
N GLN A 311 -17.38 -25.48 60.06
CA GLN A 311 -16.45 -25.08 61.11
C GLN A 311 -17.14 -24.97 62.47
N THR A 312 -18.40 -24.53 62.51
CA THR A 312 -19.22 -24.54 63.74
C THR A 312 -19.53 -25.97 64.16
N MET A 313 -19.83 -26.86 63.21
CA MET A 313 -20.06 -28.28 63.47
C MET A 313 -18.77 -28.99 63.92
N VAL A 314 -17.61 -28.63 63.36
CA VAL A 314 -16.29 -29.12 63.79
C VAL A 314 -15.95 -28.59 65.18
N ALA A 315 -16.18 -27.31 65.49
CA ALA A 315 -15.97 -26.78 66.84
C ALA A 315 -16.88 -27.47 67.88
N ASN A 316 -18.16 -27.68 67.55
CA ASN A 316 -19.07 -28.47 68.38
C ASN A 316 -18.61 -29.93 68.52
N LEU A 317 -18.02 -30.52 67.48
CA LEU A 317 -17.44 -31.87 67.53
C LEU A 317 -16.17 -31.90 68.38
N GLU A 318 -15.25 -30.93 68.27
CA GLU A 318 -14.04 -30.80 69.09
C GLU A 318 -14.38 -30.59 70.57
N ASP A 319 -15.39 -29.77 70.89
CA ASP A 319 -15.85 -29.61 72.28
C ASP A 319 -16.61 -30.84 72.79
N SER A 320 -17.38 -31.55 71.95
CA SER A 320 -17.92 -32.86 72.34
C SER A 320 -16.83 -33.93 72.49
N GLU A 321 -15.73 -33.85 71.74
CA GLU A 321 -14.57 -34.72 71.91
C GLU A 321 -13.78 -34.36 73.18
N ARG A 322 -13.70 -33.07 73.56
CA ARG A 322 -13.18 -32.63 74.87
C ARG A 322 -14.05 -33.16 76.00
N ILE A 323 -15.37 -33.06 75.89
CA ILE A 323 -16.31 -33.59 76.88
C ILE A 323 -16.15 -35.11 76.97
N ALA A 324 -16.16 -35.84 75.86
CA ALA A 324 -15.96 -37.29 75.84
C ALA A 324 -14.57 -37.71 76.36
N LYS A 325 -13.50 -36.91 76.15
CA LYS A 325 -12.17 -37.14 76.74
C LYS A 325 -12.15 -36.88 78.25
N LEU A 326 -12.85 -35.85 78.72
CA LEU A 326 -13.04 -35.59 80.16
C LEU A 326 -13.87 -36.70 80.82
N GLU A 327 -14.95 -37.13 80.19
CA GLU A 327 -15.77 -38.27 80.65
C GLU A 327 -14.97 -39.58 80.62
N ALA A 328 -14.13 -39.82 79.61
CA ALA A 328 -13.26 -40.99 79.54
C ALA A 328 -12.13 -40.97 80.60
N GLU A 329 -11.48 -39.82 80.85
CA GLU A 329 -10.54 -39.67 81.96
C GLU A 329 -11.25 -39.83 83.33
N ASN A 330 -12.45 -39.28 83.48
CA ASN A 330 -13.23 -39.41 84.71
C ASN A 330 -13.69 -40.86 84.95
N ALA A 331 -14.19 -41.55 83.91
CA ALA A 331 -14.56 -42.97 83.96
C ALA A 331 -13.34 -43.89 84.12
N LYS A 332 -12.14 -43.47 83.68
CA LYS A 332 -10.87 -44.16 83.93
C LYS A 332 -10.37 -43.95 85.37
N MET A 333 -10.54 -42.76 85.92
CA MET A 333 -10.29 -42.47 87.34
C MET A 333 -11.30 -43.20 88.24
N GLU A 334 -12.56 -43.27 87.83
CA GLU A 334 -13.61 -44.05 88.52
C GLU A 334 -13.36 -45.55 88.40
N ASN A 335 -12.97 -46.09 87.23
CA ASN A 335 -12.52 -47.48 87.12
C ASN A 335 -11.27 -47.77 87.94
N LYS A 336 -10.34 -46.81 88.10
CA LYS A 336 -9.19 -46.97 89.00
C LYS A 336 -9.62 -46.99 90.47
N ALA A 337 -10.52 -46.11 90.87
CA ALA A 337 -11.08 -46.08 92.23
C ALA A 337 -11.95 -47.32 92.53
N LEU A 338 -12.70 -47.83 91.54
CA LEU A 338 -13.46 -49.07 91.62
C LEU A 338 -12.54 -50.30 91.59
N GLY A 339 -11.42 -50.25 90.87
CA GLY A 339 -10.36 -51.26 90.91
C GLY A 339 -9.71 -51.33 92.27
N GLU A 340 -9.24 -50.20 92.80
CA GLU A 340 -8.69 -50.11 94.17
C GLU A 340 -9.70 -50.52 95.24
N LYS A 341 -10.98 -50.15 95.07
CA LYS A 341 -12.07 -50.60 95.95
C LYS A 341 -12.36 -52.10 95.79
N SER A 342 -12.23 -52.65 94.58
CA SER A 342 -12.37 -54.09 94.29
C SER A 342 -11.20 -54.88 94.84
N ASP A 343 -9.97 -54.35 94.83
CA ASP A 343 -8.80 -54.94 95.45
C ASP A 343 -8.88 -54.90 96.98
N VAL A 344 -9.37 -53.79 97.56
CA VAL A 344 -9.68 -53.69 99.00
C VAL A 344 -10.79 -54.68 99.36
N GLN A 345 -11.89 -54.74 98.60
CA GLN A 345 -12.97 -55.71 98.84
C GLN A 345 -12.50 -57.15 98.60
N ALA A 346 -11.59 -57.42 97.65
CA ALA A 346 -11.01 -58.74 97.47
C ALA A 346 -10.07 -59.13 98.63
N ALA A 347 -9.30 -58.18 99.17
CA ALA A 347 -8.49 -58.39 100.37
C ALA A 347 -9.36 -58.60 101.62
N GLU A 348 -10.45 -57.84 101.78
CA GLU A 348 -11.44 -58.03 102.84
C GLU A 348 -12.19 -59.35 102.68
N HIS A 349 -12.65 -59.71 101.48
CA HIS A 349 -13.27 -61.00 101.21
C HIS A 349 -12.30 -62.17 101.41
N ALA A 350 -11.00 -62.03 101.07
CA ALA A 350 -10.00 -63.06 101.35
C ALA A 350 -9.70 -63.18 102.85
N LYS A 351 -9.73 -62.08 103.60
CA LYS A 351 -9.61 -62.05 105.07
C LYS A 351 -10.84 -62.69 105.73
N LEU A 352 -12.04 -62.33 105.28
CA LEU A 352 -13.31 -62.93 105.69
C LEU A 352 -13.41 -64.40 105.28
N PHE A 353 -12.85 -64.83 104.15
CA PHE A 353 -12.79 -66.25 103.77
C PHE A 353 -11.78 -67.05 104.62
N LYS A 354 -10.70 -66.43 105.11
CA LYS A 354 -9.83 -67.06 106.12
C LYS A 354 -10.57 -67.23 107.43
N GLN A 355 -11.18 -66.16 107.94
CA GLN A 355 -11.99 -66.20 109.17
C GLN A 355 -13.18 -67.17 109.04
N LEU A 356 -13.84 -67.23 107.89
CA LEU A 356 -14.91 -68.18 107.60
C LEU A 356 -14.39 -69.62 107.54
N ASN A 357 -13.20 -69.88 106.96
CA ASN A 357 -12.60 -71.22 106.98
C ASN A 357 -12.14 -71.63 108.39
N GLU A 358 -11.72 -70.68 109.23
CA GLU A 358 -11.39 -70.91 110.64
C GLU A 358 -12.66 -71.19 111.45
N HIS A 359 -13.74 -70.41 111.28
CA HIS A 359 -15.05 -70.72 111.85
C HIS A 359 -15.66 -72.01 111.29
N ILE A 360 -15.42 -72.38 110.02
CA ILE A 360 -15.84 -73.68 109.46
C ILE A 360 -15.05 -74.82 110.11
N LYS A 361 -13.76 -74.64 110.44
CA LYS A 361 -13.03 -75.61 111.28
C LYS A 361 -13.64 -75.71 112.67
N GLU A 362 -13.82 -74.59 113.36
CA GLU A 362 -14.44 -74.56 114.69
C GLU A 362 -15.83 -75.21 114.69
N ILE A 363 -16.66 -74.95 113.67
CA ILE A 363 -17.97 -75.59 113.49
C ILE A 363 -17.83 -77.09 113.24
N ASN A 364 -16.89 -77.56 112.39
CA ASN A 364 -16.67 -78.99 112.19
C ASN A 364 -16.15 -79.69 113.46
N ASP A 365 -15.25 -79.07 114.21
CA ASP A 365 -14.73 -79.59 115.47
C ASP A 365 -15.80 -79.58 116.56
N LEU A 366 -16.66 -78.55 116.64
CA LEU A 366 -17.83 -78.52 117.50
C LEU A 366 -18.90 -79.52 117.08
N GLN A 367 -19.08 -79.78 115.78
CA GLN A 367 -20.03 -80.76 115.25
C GLN A 367 -19.55 -82.20 115.46
N ALA A 368 -18.23 -82.45 115.40
CA ALA A 368 -17.62 -83.71 115.82
C ALA A 368 -17.77 -83.93 117.34
N ASN A 369 -17.50 -82.91 118.16
CA ASN A 369 -17.73 -82.97 119.61
C ASN A 369 -19.22 -83.15 119.95
N ALA A 370 -20.14 -82.49 119.24
CA ALA A 370 -21.58 -82.68 119.41
C ALA A 370 -22.00 -84.11 119.06
N ALA A 371 -21.50 -84.69 117.96
CA ALA A 371 -21.76 -86.09 117.61
C ALA A 371 -21.18 -87.08 118.64
N LEU A 372 -20.05 -86.76 119.26
CA LEU A 372 -19.43 -87.56 120.32
C LEU A 372 -20.24 -87.48 121.64
N LEU A 373 -20.64 -86.27 122.06
CA LEU A 373 -21.54 -86.05 123.19
C LEU A 373 -22.93 -86.66 122.97
N GLN A 374 -23.43 -86.67 121.73
CA GLN A 374 -24.73 -87.28 121.39
C GLN A 374 -24.66 -88.82 121.43
N ARG A 375 -23.52 -89.42 121.05
CA ARG A 375 -23.25 -90.85 121.33
C ARG A 375 -23.17 -91.12 122.84
N GLN A 376 -22.40 -90.34 123.59
CA GLN A 376 -22.30 -90.49 125.05
C GLN A 376 -23.66 -90.33 125.75
N LYS A 377 -24.52 -89.41 125.28
CA LYS A 377 -25.89 -89.27 125.78
C LYS A 377 -26.75 -90.50 125.49
N ALA A 378 -26.65 -91.10 124.30
CA ALA A 378 -27.36 -92.34 123.98
C ALA A 378 -26.85 -93.53 124.82
N GLU A 379 -25.55 -93.62 125.07
CA GLU A 379 -24.94 -94.65 125.91
C GLU A 379 -25.29 -94.47 127.40
N LEU A 380 -25.35 -93.24 127.89
CA LEU A 380 -25.84 -92.92 129.24
C LEU A 380 -27.35 -93.19 129.38
N GLN A 381 -28.16 -92.89 128.37
CA GLN A 381 -29.59 -93.25 128.37
C GLN A 381 -29.74 -94.78 128.46
N HIS A 382 -29.03 -95.54 127.62
CA HIS A 382 -29.03 -97.00 127.68
C HIS A 382 -28.58 -97.53 129.06
N ARG A 383 -27.64 -96.85 129.74
CA ARG A 383 -27.26 -97.17 131.13
C ARG A 383 -28.35 -96.85 132.15
N VAL A 384 -29.11 -95.77 131.98
CA VAL A 384 -30.26 -95.43 132.84
C VAL A 384 -31.40 -96.43 132.65
N ASP A 385 -31.73 -96.78 131.40
CA ASP A 385 -32.77 -97.77 131.10
C ASP A 385 -32.41 -99.15 131.69
N LYS A 386 -31.12 -99.49 131.65
CA LYS A 386 -30.57 -100.73 132.24
C LYS A 386 -30.48 -100.69 133.78
N LEU A 387 -30.40 -99.51 134.39
CA LEU A 387 -30.51 -99.34 135.84
C LEU A 387 -31.95 -99.54 136.32
N ALA A 388 -32.93 -98.98 135.62
CA ALA A 388 -34.36 -99.21 135.91
C ALA A 388 -34.71 -100.71 135.83
N ASP A 389 -34.19 -101.42 134.82
CA ASP A 389 -34.37 -102.86 134.67
C ASP A 389 -33.78 -103.64 135.88
N VAL A 390 -32.58 -103.26 136.36
CA VAL A 390 -31.97 -103.81 137.58
C VAL A 390 -32.77 -103.47 138.84
N GLU A 391 -33.35 -102.27 138.96
CA GLU A 391 -34.22 -101.92 140.09
C GLU A 391 -35.48 -102.81 140.15
N THR A 392 -36.08 -103.16 139.00
CA THR A 392 -37.19 -104.14 138.99
C THR A 392 -36.74 -105.54 139.43
N GLN A 393 -35.53 -105.96 139.06
CA GLN A 393 -34.96 -107.24 139.50
C GLN A 393 -34.66 -107.24 141.01
N LEU A 394 -34.21 -106.11 141.56
CA LEU A 394 -33.96 -105.93 143.00
C LEU A 394 -35.27 -105.94 143.80
N ALA A 395 -36.34 -105.34 143.29
CA ALA A 395 -37.68 -105.44 143.87
C ALA A 395 -38.22 -106.90 143.86
N GLN A 396 -38.00 -107.63 142.77
CA GLN A 396 -38.35 -109.06 142.69
C GLN A 396 -37.54 -109.93 143.66
N LEU A 397 -36.22 -109.71 143.75
CA LEU A 397 -35.35 -110.38 144.73
C LEU A 397 -35.77 -110.09 146.17
N THR A 398 -36.15 -108.86 146.49
CA THR A 398 -36.63 -108.49 147.83
C THR A 398 -37.91 -109.26 148.19
N LYS A 399 -38.84 -109.39 147.23
CA LYS A 399 -40.07 -110.18 147.40
C LYS A 399 -39.82 -111.69 147.49
N ALA A 400 -38.81 -112.21 146.78
CA ALA A 400 -38.38 -113.60 146.92
C ALA A 400 -37.75 -113.85 148.30
N ASN A 401 -36.97 -112.91 148.82
CA ASN A 401 -36.32 -113.01 150.12
C ASN A 401 -37.33 -113.01 151.29
N SER A 402 -38.44 -112.25 151.21
CA SER A 402 -39.52 -112.35 152.20
C SER A 402 -40.20 -113.73 152.18
N GLY A 403 -40.47 -114.31 151.01
CA GLY A 403 -41.04 -115.66 150.91
C GLY A 403 -40.08 -116.76 151.38
N LEU A 404 -38.77 -116.59 151.17
CA LEU A 404 -37.74 -117.45 151.75
C LEU A 404 -37.72 -117.34 153.29
N SER A 405 -37.90 -116.15 153.84
CA SER A 405 -37.99 -115.96 155.30
C SER A 405 -39.22 -116.62 155.92
N GLU A 406 -40.37 -116.64 155.22
CA GLU A 406 -41.57 -117.38 155.65
C GLU A 406 -41.37 -118.90 155.53
N ASN A 407 -40.73 -119.39 154.47
CA ASN A 407 -40.38 -120.81 154.34
C ASN A 407 -39.40 -121.26 155.43
N VAL A 408 -38.46 -120.42 155.86
CA VAL A 408 -37.55 -120.71 156.98
C VAL A 408 -38.29 -120.76 158.32
N SER A 409 -39.29 -119.90 158.56
CA SER A 409 -40.09 -119.99 159.79
C SER A 409 -41.01 -121.23 159.79
N SER A 410 -41.58 -121.58 158.64
CA SER A 410 -42.32 -122.83 158.41
C SER A 410 -41.45 -124.07 158.68
N LEU A 411 -40.28 -124.17 158.06
CA LEU A 411 -39.36 -125.29 158.29
C LEU A 411 -38.88 -125.35 159.75
N THR A 412 -38.78 -124.20 160.43
CA THR A 412 -38.45 -124.16 161.87
C THR A 412 -39.60 -124.68 162.74
N SER A 413 -40.86 -124.51 162.35
CA SER A 413 -41.99 -125.11 163.08
C SER A 413 -42.10 -126.61 162.80
N GLU A 414 -41.88 -127.06 161.56
CA GLU A 414 -41.81 -128.49 161.21
C GLU A 414 -40.64 -129.21 161.89
N LEU A 415 -39.47 -128.57 162.03
CA LEU A 415 -38.32 -129.12 162.76
C LEU A 415 -38.63 -129.36 164.25
N ASN A 416 -39.49 -128.54 164.85
CA ASN A 416 -39.92 -128.72 166.23
C ASN A 416 -41.03 -129.79 166.34
N ALA A 417 -42.00 -129.82 165.43
CA ALA A 417 -43.01 -130.88 165.38
C ALA A 417 -42.38 -132.27 165.19
N THR A 418 -41.47 -132.41 164.22
CA THR A 418 -40.73 -133.67 163.98
C THR A 418 -39.82 -134.06 165.15
N ARG A 419 -39.33 -133.10 165.94
CA ARG A 419 -38.59 -133.35 167.19
C ARG A 419 -39.49 -133.93 168.28
N ASP A 420 -40.73 -133.45 168.40
CA ASP A 420 -41.71 -134.02 169.35
C ASP A 420 -42.22 -135.39 168.88
N GLU A 421 -42.46 -135.59 167.58
CA GLU A 421 -42.71 -136.92 166.98
C GLU A 421 -41.58 -137.91 167.30
N ALA A 422 -40.30 -137.47 167.22
CA ALA A 422 -39.16 -138.32 167.56
C ALA A 422 -39.14 -138.75 169.04
N THR A 423 -39.76 -137.97 169.96
CA THR A 423 -39.93 -138.41 171.36
C THR A 423 -41.02 -139.47 171.52
N LYS A 424 -42.11 -139.40 170.73
CA LYS A 424 -43.15 -140.46 170.69
C LYS A 424 -42.62 -141.75 170.06
N ALA A 425 -41.91 -141.66 168.93
CA ALA A 425 -41.30 -142.81 168.28
C ALA A 425 -40.32 -143.55 169.20
N LYS A 426 -39.68 -142.84 170.14
CA LYS A 426 -38.81 -143.44 171.16
C LYS A 426 -39.58 -144.28 172.18
N THR A 427 -40.76 -143.84 172.65
CA THR A 427 -41.58 -144.63 173.59
C THR A 427 -42.28 -145.80 172.89
N GLU A 428 -42.63 -145.68 171.61
CA GLU A 428 -43.16 -146.79 170.81
C GLU A 428 -42.09 -147.88 170.54
N ARG A 429 -40.82 -147.50 170.32
CA ARG A 429 -39.72 -148.46 170.18
C ARG A 429 -39.53 -149.34 171.42
N GLU A 430 -39.69 -148.78 172.62
CA GLU A 430 -39.60 -149.53 173.88
C GLU A 430 -40.80 -150.47 174.09
N ALA A 431 -41.99 -150.12 173.56
CA ALA A 431 -43.14 -151.02 173.53
C ALA A 431 -42.97 -152.18 172.52
N LEU A 432 -42.32 -151.94 171.37
CA LEU A 432 -42.07 -152.96 170.35
C LEU A 432 -40.94 -153.94 170.70
N LEU A 433 -39.94 -153.52 171.48
CA LEU A 433 -38.84 -154.39 171.92
C LEU A 433 -39.34 -155.58 172.75
N LYS A 434 -40.38 -155.39 173.57
CA LYS A 434 -41.10 -156.47 174.29
C LYS A 434 -41.96 -157.39 173.40
N ARG A 435 -42.00 -157.16 172.09
CA ARG A 435 -42.79 -157.98 171.14
C ARG A 435 -41.92 -158.81 170.21
N VAL A 436 -40.69 -158.37 169.93
CA VAL A 436 -39.68 -159.15 169.18
C VAL A 436 -39.23 -160.41 169.95
N GLU A 437 -39.38 -160.41 171.28
CA GLU A 437 -39.14 -161.55 172.19
C GLU A 437 -40.03 -162.80 171.93
N SER A 438 -40.94 -162.77 170.93
CA SER A 438 -41.97 -163.81 170.71
C SER A 438 -41.96 -164.51 169.34
N LEU A 439 -41.29 -163.98 168.31
CA LEU A 439 -41.32 -164.46 166.92
C LEU A 439 -39.97 -164.13 166.25
N SER A 440 -38.93 -164.97 166.22
CA SER A 440 -38.82 -166.44 166.22
C SER A 440 -39.27 -167.12 164.92
N LYS A 441 -38.30 -167.71 164.20
CA LYS A 441 -38.37 -168.50 162.94
C LYS A 441 -38.66 -167.64 161.69
N ASP A 442 -37.83 -167.61 160.64
CA ASP A 442 -36.72 -168.50 160.24
C ASP A 442 -35.35 -167.78 160.06
N THR A 443 -34.30 -168.58 159.86
CA THR A 443 -32.85 -168.28 159.83
C THR A 443 -32.36 -167.75 158.46
N GLU A 444 -31.19 -167.10 158.29
CA GLU A 444 -30.03 -166.86 159.18
C GLU A 444 -29.13 -165.68 158.68
N HIS A 445 -28.39 -165.03 159.62
CA HIS A 445 -27.10 -164.29 159.46
C HIS A 445 -26.98 -163.11 158.44
N VAL A 446 -26.20 -162.02 158.64
CA VAL A 446 -25.34 -161.45 159.72
C VAL A 446 -25.29 -159.92 159.42
N ASP A 447 -25.53 -158.95 160.32
CA ASP A 447 -24.84 -158.54 161.57
C ASP A 447 -23.49 -157.80 161.32
N PRO A 448 -23.02 -156.78 162.09
CA PRO A 448 -23.67 -155.85 163.03
C PRO A 448 -23.39 -154.33 162.79
N ASP A 449 -23.94 -153.49 163.67
CA ASP A 449 -23.54 -152.15 164.14
C ASP A 449 -22.60 -151.18 163.34
N ALA A 450 -23.20 -150.05 162.97
CA ALA A 450 -22.76 -148.68 163.29
C ALA A 450 -21.28 -148.22 163.11
N SER A 451 -20.94 -147.66 161.92
CA SER A 451 -20.21 -146.37 161.79
C SER A 451 -19.89 -145.94 160.34
N ARG A 452 -19.68 -144.62 160.15
CA ARG A 452 -19.13 -143.91 158.96
C ARG A 452 -19.98 -143.86 157.67
N LEU A 453 -20.38 -142.64 157.27
CA LEU A 453 -19.77 -141.96 156.09
C LEU A 453 -20.22 -140.49 156.01
N VAL A 454 -19.25 -139.56 156.09
CA VAL A 454 -19.44 -138.09 156.08
C VAL A 454 -18.29 -137.47 155.23
N GLY A 455 -17.93 -138.11 154.12
CA GLY A 455 -16.62 -137.94 153.48
C GLY A 455 -16.56 -137.25 152.12
N GLU A 456 -17.65 -137.21 151.35
CA GLU A 456 -17.63 -136.89 149.91
C GLU A 456 -18.45 -135.62 149.60
N GLN A 457 -18.13 -134.48 150.22
CA GLN A 457 -17.22 -133.48 149.64
C GLN A 457 -17.49 -133.18 148.15
N ALA A 458 -18.05 -132.02 147.81
CA ALA A 458 -17.35 -130.70 147.78
C ALA A 458 -16.23 -130.56 146.71
N GLN A 459 -15.76 -131.63 146.08
CA GLN A 459 -14.64 -131.54 145.13
C GLN A 459 -15.03 -130.94 143.75
N LYS A 460 -16.33 -130.84 143.46
CA LYS A 460 -16.85 -130.61 142.09
C LYS A 460 -16.96 -129.14 141.65
N ILE A 461 -16.72 -128.18 142.55
CA ILE A 461 -17.03 -126.75 142.33
C ILE A 461 -15.89 -125.98 141.63
N ALA A 462 -14.63 -126.39 141.78
CA ALA A 462 -13.46 -125.55 141.48
C ALA A 462 -12.93 -125.57 140.02
N SER A 463 -13.73 -125.98 139.01
CA SER A 463 -13.20 -126.37 137.69
C SER A 463 -13.55 -125.46 136.49
N LEU A 464 -14.37 -124.42 136.66
CA LEU A 464 -15.06 -123.76 135.53
C LEU A 464 -14.52 -122.38 135.08
N GLU A 465 -13.53 -121.80 135.77
CA GLU A 465 -13.25 -120.34 135.64
C GLU A 465 -12.20 -119.93 134.58
N VAL A 466 -11.50 -120.87 133.93
CA VAL A 466 -10.25 -120.57 133.16
C VAL A 466 -10.46 -120.13 131.70
N LEU A 467 -11.61 -120.44 131.08
CA LEU A 467 -11.71 -120.61 129.61
C LEU A 467 -11.94 -119.33 128.76
N VAL A 468 -11.75 -118.12 129.29
CA VAL A 468 -12.38 -116.89 128.75
C VAL A 468 -11.44 -115.98 127.92
N GLN A 469 -10.12 -116.18 127.93
CA GLN A 469 -9.17 -115.07 127.73
C GLN A 469 -8.62 -114.82 126.30
N GLU A 470 -8.74 -115.74 125.33
CA GLU A 470 -7.78 -115.82 124.19
C GLU A 470 -8.10 -115.02 122.89
N TRP A 471 -9.25 -114.34 122.77
CA TRP A 471 -9.87 -114.06 121.46
C TRP A 471 -9.52 -112.74 120.71
N THR A 472 -8.48 -111.98 121.06
CA THR A 472 -8.49 -110.49 120.83
C THR A 472 -7.65 -109.89 119.67
N ASP A 473 -6.60 -110.54 119.13
CA ASP A 473 -5.44 -109.80 118.57
C ASP A 473 -5.35 -109.49 117.03
N LEU A 474 -6.30 -109.88 116.18
CA LEU A 474 -6.00 -110.18 114.76
C LEU A 474 -5.88 -109.01 113.72
N ALA A 475 -6.36 -107.80 113.98
CA ALA A 475 -7.08 -107.01 112.94
C ALA A 475 -6.40 -105.79 112.22
N LYS A 476 -5.09 -105.73 111.95
CA LYS A 476 -4.39 -104.42 111.64
C LYS A 476 -3.54 -104.29 110.32
N ARG A 477 -3.95 -104.72 109.10
CA ARG A 477 -2.95 -104.91 108.00
C ARG A 477 -3.35 -104.72 106.48
N SER A 478 -3.69 -103.52 106.00
CA SER A 478 -3.74 -103.18 104.53
C SER A 478 -4.06 -101.69 104.23
N TYR A 479 -3.32 -100.97 103.35
CA TYR A 479 -3.70 -99.59 102.89
C TYR A 479 -2.90 -98.93 101.71
N GLN A 480 -1.88 -99.54 101.10
CA GLN A 480 -0.69 -98.79 100.65
C GLN A 480 -0.58 -98.34 99.17
N GLU A 481 -1.37 -98.85 98.21
CA GLU A 481 -0.74 -99.37 96.98
C GLU A 481 -0.63 -98.49 95.70
N TYR A 482 -1.55 -97.56 95.36
CA TYR A 482 -1.69 -97.06 93.96
C TYR A 482 -1.48 -95.54 93.75
N LYS A 483 -0.79 -95.12 92.67
CA LYS A 483 -0.38 -93.70 92.47
C LYS A 483 -0.02 -93.14 91.07
N GLU A 484 0.33 -93.93 90.04
CA GLU A 484 1.21 -93.39 88.96
C GLU A 484 0.71 -93.56 87.49
N ILE A 485 0.37 -92.45 86.82
CA ILE A 485 0.04 -92.33 85.37
C ILE A 485 0.51 -90.93 84.86
N LEU A 486 1.03 -90.82 83.61
CA LEU A 486 1.51 -89.55 83.01
C LEU A 486 1.65 -89.41 81.45
N PRO A 487 1.99 -90.42 80.61
CA PRO A 487 2.75 -90.15 79.34
C PRO A 487 2.09 -89.55 78.07
N LEU A 488 0.89 -88.97 78.07
CA LEU A 488 0.11 -88.78 76.82
C LEU A 488 0.59 -87.70 75.81
N SER A 489 1.69 -86.98 76.06
CA SER A 489 2.03 -85.72 75.36
C SER A 489 2.63 -85.82 73.95
N LYS A 490 2.88 -87.02 73.41
CA LYS A 490 3.69 -87.22 72.19
C LYS A 490 2.99 -86.99 70.84
N GLN A 491 1.69 -86.74 70.80
CA GLN A 491 0.90 -86.86 69.56
C GLN A 491 0.94 -85.62 68.63
N ALA A 492 1.56 -84.51 69.06
CA ALA A 492 1.43 -83.21 68.38
C ALA A 492 2.33 -83.01 67.13
N GLU A 493 3.36 -83.83 66.93
CA GLU A 493 4.44 -83.51 65.97
C GLU A 493 4.11 -83.82 64.50
N GLN A 494 3.09 -84.65 64.22
CA GLN A 494 2.88 -85.25 62.89
C GLN A 494 2.33 -84.28 61.82
N PHE A 495 1.53 -83.27 62.19
CA PHE A 495 0.80 -82.43 61.22
C PHE A 495 1.66 -81.41 60.45
N ARG A 496 2.99 -81.45 60.60
CA ARG A 496 3.91 -80.49 59.98
C ARG A 496 4.31 -80.86 58.54
N GLU A 497 4.17 -82.11 58.14
CA GLU A 497 4.73 -82.62 56.87
C GLU A 497 3.85 -82.30 55.63
N ASP A 498 2.53 -82.22 55.80
CA ASP A 498 1.53 -81.99 54.72
C ASP A 498 1.72 -80.69 53.91
N LEU A 499 2.42 -79.69 54.44
CA LEU A 499 2.59 -78.40 53.78
C LEU A 499 3.48 -78.46 52.54
N VAL A 500 4.48 -79.35 52.52
CA VAL A 500 5.54 -79.37 51.49
C VAL A 500 4.99 -79.79 50.11
N GLN A 501 4.00 -80.69 50.07
CA GLN A 501 3.48 -81.28 48.83
C GLN A 501 2.76 -80.27 47.92
N LYS A 502 2.39 -79.08 48.43
CA LYS A 502 1.54 -78.13 47.69
C LYS A 502 2.32 -77.17 46.79
N GLU A 503 3.62 -77.02 46.97
CA GLU A 503 4.43 -76.08 46.19
C GLU A 503 4.84 -76.64 44.81
N GLU A 504 4.94 -77.96 44.65
CA GLU A 504 5.33 -78.59 43.37
C GLU A 504 4.32 -78.31 42.24
N ALA A 505 3.03 -78.20 42.58
CA ALA A 505 1.94 -77.91 41.64
C ALA A 505 2.07 -76.54 40.92
N ILE A 506 2.82 -75.59 41.50
CA ILE A 506 3.03 -74.25 40.91
C ILE A 506 3.93 -74.33 39.67
N LYS A 507 4.77 -75.36 39.57
CA LYS A 507 5.81 -75.53 38.54
C LYS A 507 5.22 -75.89 37.17
N ASP A 508 4.18 -76.72 37.15
CA ASP A 508 3.55 -77.29 35.93
C ASP A 508 2.85 -76.24 35.02
N LEU A 509 2.52 -75.07 35.60
CA LEU A 509 1.91 -73.95 34.87
C LEU A 509 2.90 -73.17 33.99
N GLN A 510 4.20 -73.26 34.24
CA GLN A 510 5.20 -72.44 33.54
C GLN A 510 5.54 -72.96 32.13
N GLU A 511 5.55 -74.28 31.91
CA GLU A 511 5.96 -74.87 30.63
C GLU A 511 4.98 -74.57 29.49
N LYS A 512 3.67 -74.61 29.77
CA LYS A 512 2.60 -74.51 28.75
C LYS A 512 2.57 -73.13 28.07
N LEU A 513 3.15 -72.10 28.70
CA LEU A 513 3.32 -70.75 28.15
C LEU A 513 4.37 -70.69 27.02
N ALA A 514 5.29 -71.65 26.92
CA ALA A 514 6.33 -71.66 25.89
C ALA A 514 5.82 -72.07 24.50
N LEU A 515 4.77 -72.89 24.42
CA LEU A 515 4.23 -73.44 23.17
C LEU A 515 3.55 -72.38 22.27
N ALA A 516 3.16 -71.22 22.82
CA ALA A 516 2.30 -70.26 22.14
C ALA A 516 3.02 -69.26 21.18
N LYS A 517 4.34 -69.31 21.05
CA LYS A 517 5.14 -68.26 20.36
C LYS A 517 5.78 -68.65 19.02
N GLY A 518 5.50 -69.85 18.49
CA GLY A 518 6.35 -70.48 17.46
C GLY A 518 6.07 -70.21 15.97
N SER A 519 4.96 -69.57 15.57
CA SER A 519 4.49 -69.65 14.17
C SER A 519 3.91 -68.35 13.59
N GLN A 520 4.77 -67.37 13.27
CA GLN A 520 4.45 -66.24 12.38
C GLN A 520 5.61 -65.94 11.42
N SER A 521 5.30 -65.88 10.12
CA SER A 521 6.15 -65.46 8.99
C SER A 521 5.21 -65.22 7.80
N GLY A 522 5.41 -64.25 6.89
CA GLY A 522 6.46 -63.22 6.82
C GLY A 522 6.30 -62.27 5.62
N ASP A 523 5.57 -62.68 4.57
CA ASP A 523 5.52 -61.97 3.28
C ASP A 523 4.53 -60.78 3.21
N GLU A 524 3.51 -60.74 4.06
CA GLU A 524 2.36 -59.83 3.91
C GLU A 524 2.75 -58.34 4.00
N ALA A 525 3.84 -58.02 4.70
CA ALA A 525 4.38 -56.66 4.78
C ALA A 525 4.98 -56.15 3.45
N HIS A 526 5.42 -57.04 2.55
CA HIS A 526 6.03 -56.64 1.27
C HIS A 526 4.98 -56.24 0.21
N TYR A 527 3.78 -56.83 0.30
CA TYR A 527 2.66 -56.53 -0.59
C TYR A 527 2.18 -55.08 -0.44
N TRP A 528 2.05 -54.59 0.80
CA TRP A 528 1.59 -53.23 1.07
C TRP A 528 2.58 -52.14 0.63
N ARG A 529 3.91 -52.39 0.68
CA ARG A 529 4.93 -51.44 0.21
C ARG A 529 4.76 -51.11 -1.28
N THR A 530 4.71 -52.14 -2.11
CA THR A 530 4.53 -52.05 -3.57
C THR A 530 3.23 -51.31 -3.95
N LYS A 531 2.20 -51.43 -3.11
CA LYS A 531 0.90 -50.77 -3.31
C LYS A 531 0.92 -49.26 -3.04
N TYR A 532 1.86 -48.76 -2.23
CA TYR A 532 2.06 -47.33 -1.99
C TYR A 532 2.93 -46.67 -3.06
N GLU A 533 3.94 -47.37 -3.58
CA GLU A 533 4.84 -46.85 -4.64
C GLU A 533 4.04 -46.54 -5.93
N ASN A 534 3.17 -47.45 -6.34
CA ASN A 534 2.24 -47.27 -7.48
C ASN A 534 1.25 -46.09 -7.33
N LEU A 535 1.09 -45.54 -6.12
CA LEU A 535 0.14 -44.46 -5.81
C LEU A 535 0.83 -43.08 -5.80
N LEU A 536 2.16 -43.03 -5.84
CA LEU A 536 2.96 -41.80 -5.89
C LEU A 536 3.28 -41.36 -7.33
N GLU A 537 3.58 -42.31 -8.24
CA GLU A 537 3.83 -41.96 -9.65
C GLU A 537 2.58 -41.42 -10.37
N SER A 538 1.38 -41.81 -9.96
CA SER A 538 0.12 -41.35 -10.56
C SER A 538 -0.21 -39.87 -10.30
N TYR A 539 0.61 -39.16 -9.52
CA TYR A 539 0.48 -37.73 -9.21
C TYR A 539 1.60 -36.86 -9.83
N SER A 540 2.37 -37.39 -10.79
CA SER A 540 3.48 -36.67 -11.44
C SER A 540 3.25 -36.44 -12.96
N LYS A 541 2.16 -35.77 -13.32
CA LYS A 541 1.91 -35.26 -14.67
C LYS A 541 0.89 -34.11 -14.71
#